data_AF-A0A4Q5R9T1-F1
#
_entry.id   AF-A0A4Q5R9T1-F1
#
_cell.length_a   1.000
_cell.length_b   1.000
_cell.length_c   1.000
_cell.angle_alpha   90.00
_cell.angle_beta   90.00
_cell.angle_gamma   90.00
#
_symmetry.space_group_name_H-M   'P 1'
#
loop_
_entity.id
_entity.type
_entity.pdbx_description
1 polymer ?
#
loop_
_entity_poly.entity_id
_entity_poly.type
_entity_poly.pdbx_seq_one_letter_code
_entity_poly.pdbx_strand_id
1 'polypeptide(L)'
;MLREGYRPLALAPAFNYPFWLAGLVGLLLLGGGAWAVAGRRWRQRYAQYKRRKNHAYFLAQLARHAERFTLSRSAAVVERAVVLWKNYLSSLENNNLASLTTSELVAHFQDDEDVRRALRATDRVVYGNLLSEDAREVDAAFQRLRTFAERQFTLVSSE
;
A
#
# COMPACT_ATOMS: atom_id res chain seq x y z
N MET A 1 76.32 -54.49 10.11
CA MET A 1 75.36 -54.69 9.02
C MET A 1 73.95 -54.51 9.56
N LEU A 2 73.23 -53.46 9.13
CA LEU A 2 71.80 -53.46 8.75
C LEU A 2 71.31 -52.01 8.50
N ARG A 3 71.30 -51.67 7.22
CA ARG A 3 70.35 -50.81 6.47
C ARG A 3 70.01 -49.43 7.02
N GLU A 4 70.79 -48.45 6.56
CA GLU A 4 70.29 -47.11 6.22
C GLU A 4 69.22 -47.22 5.13
N GLY A 5 68.04 -46.65 5.38
CA GLY A 5 66.99 -46.65 4.37
C GLY A 5 65.63 -46.20 4.89
N TYR A 6 65.54 -45.00 5.49
CA TYR A 6 64.27 -44.35 5.75
C TYR A 6 64.21 -43.07 4.90
N ARG A 7 63.55 -43.14 3.75
CA ARG A 7 63.16 -41.95 2.98
C ARG A 7 61.80 -41.50 3.52
N PRO A 8 61.68 -40.31 4.15
CA PRO A 8 60.38 -39.80 4.55
C PRO A 8 59.55 -39.52 3.30
N LEU A 9 58.45 -40.26 3.13
CA LEU A 9 57.42 -39.91 2.14
C LEU A 9 56.82 -38.58 2.60
N ALA A 10 56.93 -37.53 1.77
CA ALA A 10 56.21 -36.29 2.00
C ALA A 10 54.70 -36.59 1.87
N LEU A 11 54.03 -36.74 3.01
CA LEU A 11 52.59 -36.91 3.09
C LEU A 11 51.95 -35.67 2.46
N ALA A 12 51.12 -35.88 1.44
CA ALA A 12 50.37 -34.79 0.82
C ALA A 12 49.50 -34.11 1.89
N PRO A 13 49.46 -32.77 1.93
CA PRO A 13 48.70 -32.05 2.95
C PRO A 13 47.22 -32.47 2.88
N ALA A 14 46.72 -33.07 3.94
CA ALA A 14 45.31 -33.44 4.05
C ALA A 14 44.47 -32.16 3.99
N PHE A 15 43.59 -32.06 2.98
CA PHE A 15 42.74 -30.90 2.82
C PHE A 15 41.77 -30.82 3.99
N ASN A 16 41.77 -29.68 4.69
CA ASN A 16 41.03 -29.52 5.93
C ASN A 16 39.54 -29.18 5.63
N TYR A 17 38.79 -30.17 5.17
CA TYR A 17 37.37 -30.03 4.80
C TYR A 17 36.50 -29.40 5.90
N PRO A 18 36.66 -29.74 7.21
CA PRO A 18 35.87 -29.13 8.27
C PRO A 18 36.07 -27.61 8.38
N PHE A 19 37.30 -27.14 8.17
CA PHE A 19 37.64 -25.72 8.23
C PHE A 19 36.97 -24.94 7.09
N TRP A 20 37.03 -25.47 5.86
CA TRP A 20 36.37 -24.86 4.71
C TRP A 20 34.84 -24.90 4.81
N LEU A 21 34.28 -25.99 5.37
CA LEU A 21 32.85 -26.10 5.63
C LEU A 21 32.40 -25.04 6.67
N ALA A 22 33.16 -24.87 7.75
CA ALA A 22 32.89 -23.85 8.76
C ALA A 22 33.00 -22.43 8.16
N GLY A 23 33.97 -22.19 7.29
CA GLY A 23 34.11 -20.93 6.55
C GLY A 23 32.91 -20.65 5.64
N LEU A 24 32.44 -21.67 4.90
CA LEU A 24 31.27 -21.55 4.02
C LEU A 24 29.99 -21.26 4.81
N VAL A 25 29.77 -21.97 5.92
CA VAL A 25 28.63 -21.73 6.81
C VAL A 25 28.69 -20.33 7.42
N GLY A 26 29.87 -19.91 7.89
CA GLY A 26 30.08 -18.55 8.40
C GLY A 26 29.78 -17.49 7.34
N LEU A 27 30.24 -17.69 6.10
CA LEU A 27 29.96 -16.79 4.98
C LEU A 27 28.46 -16.73 4.65
N LEU A 28 27.77 -17.87 4.65
CA LEU A 28 26.32 -17.93 4.42
C LEU A 28 25.53 -17.22 5.53
N LEU A 29 25.92 -17.39 6.80
CA LEU A 29 25.28 -16.70 7.91
C LEU A 29 25.50 -15.18 7.85
N LEU A 30 26.73 -14.74 7.56
CA LEU A 30 27.05 -13.32 7.41
C LEU A 30 26.32 -12.70 6.20
N GLY A 31 26.34 -13.38 5.06
CA GLY A 31 25.64 -12.94 3.85
C GLY A 31 24.12 -12.89 4.04
N GLY A 32 23.54 -13.95 4.61
CA GLY A 32 22.12 -14.02 4.92
C GLY A 32 21.67 -12.96 5.92
N GLY A 33 22.45 -12.72 6.97
CA GLY A 33 22.19 -11.66 7.95
C GLY A 33 22.23 -10.26 7.34
N ALA A 34 23.28 -9.97 6.54
CA ALA A 34 23.40 -8.69 5.83
C ALA A 34 22.23 -8.48 4.84
N TRP A 35 21.86 -9.53 4.11
CA TRP A 35 20.73 -9.49 3.17
C TRP A 35 19.39 -9.28 3.88
N ALA A 36 19.16 -9.91 5.04
CA ALA A 36 17.93 -9.72 5.80
C ALA A 36 17.76 -8.26 6.28
N VAL A 37 18.84 -7.63 6.75
CA VAL A 37 18.84 -6.22 7.17
C VAL A 37 18.64 -5.29 5.98
N ALA A 38 19.34 -5.54 4.86
CA ALA A 38 19.21 -4.74 3.65
C ALA A 38 17.80 -4.88 3.02
N GLY A 39 17.30 -6.11 2.91
CA GLY A 39 15.98 -6.42 2.33
C GLY A 39 14.84 -5.73 3.07
N ARG A 40 14.91 -5.63 4.40
CA ARG A 40 13.92 -4.88 5.19
C ARG A 40 13.89 -3.40 4.80
N ARG A 41 15.06 -2.76 4.64
CA ARG A 41 15.16 -1.35 4.23
C ARG A 41 14.62 -1.11 2.81
N TRP A 42 14.88 -2.02 1.88
CA TRP A 42 14.34 -1.93 0.51
C TRP A 42 12.82 -2.06 0.49
N ARG A 43 12.25 -3.02 1.24
CA ARG A 43 10.80 -3.19 1.35
C ARG A 43 10.11 -1.95 1.93
N GLN A 44 10.70 -1.34 2.96
CA GLN A 44 10.18 -0.10 3.55
C GLN A 44 10.16 1.06 2.55
N ARG A 45 11.28 1.28 1.82
CA ARG A 45 11.35 2.33 0.80
C ARG A 45 10.35 2.10 -0.33
N TYR A 46 10.23 0.85 -0.80
CA TYR A 46 9.28 0.50 -1.84
C TYR A 46 7.82 0.70 -1.39
N ALA A 47 7.50 0.34 -0.14
CA ALA A 47 6.17 0.56 0.42
C ALA A 47 5.79 2.05 0.45
N GLN A 48 6.70 2.92 0.92
CA GLN A 48 6.48 4.37 0.93
C GLN A 48 6.29 4.93 -0.49
N TYR A 49 7.12 4.48 -1.44
CA TYR A 49 6.99 4.87 -2.84
C TYR A 49 5.64 4.44 -3.44
N LYS A 50 5.24 3.18 -3.22
CA LYS A 50 3.96 2.64 -3.68
C LYS A 50 2.79 3.43 -3.11
N ARG A 51 2.79 3.77 -1.81
CA ARG A 51 1.76 4.58 -1.16
C ARG A 51 1.62 5.97 -1.81
N ARG A 52 2.75 6.67 -2.04
CA ARG A 52 2.75 7.98 -2.71
C ARG A 52 2.21 7.91 -4.13
N LYS A 53 2.62 6.90 -4.90
CA LYS A 53 2.12 6.68 -6.27
C LYS A 53 0.63 6.35 -6.29
N ASN A 54 0.16 5.49 -5.40
CA ASN A 54 -1.25 5.15 -5.28
C ASN A 54 -2.10 6.38 -4.92
N HIS A 55 -1.63 7.23 -4.00
CA HIS A 55 -2.31 8.46 -3.63
C HIS A 55 -2.42 9.43 -4.83
N ALA A 56 -1.32 9.68 -5.53
CA ALA A 56 -1.34 10.55 -6.72
C ALA A 56 -2.26 9.99 -7.82
N TYR A 57 -2.24 8.68 -8.05
CA TYR A 57 -3.13 8.01 -9.00
C TYR A 57 -4.60 8.16 -8.60
N PHE A 58 -4.93 7.95 -7.32
CA PHE A 58 -6.27 8.14 -6.77
C PHE A 58 -6.78 9.57 -7.00
N LEU A 59 -5.97 10.59 -6.66
CA LEU A 59 -6.36 11.99 -6.83
C LEU A 59 -6.66 12.33 -8.30
N ALA A 60 -5.81 11.86 -9.23
CA ALA A 60 -6.02 12.06 -10.65
C ALA A 60 -7.32 11.38 -11.14
N GLN A 61 -7.57 10.16 -10.66
CA GLN A 61 -8.75 9.40 -11.07
C GLN A 61 -10.05 9.99 -10.50
N LEU A 62 -10.04 10.45 -9.25
CA LEU A 62 -11.16 11.12 -8.62
C LEU A 62 -11.48 12.45 -9.32
N ALA A 63 -10.45 13.26 -9.64
CA ALA A 63 -10.62 14.49 -10.41
C ALA A 63 -11.23 14.22 -11.79
N ARG A 64 -10.79 13.16 -12.47
CA ARG A 64 -11.37 12.74 -13.76
C ARG A 64 -12.83 12.32 -13.64
N HIS A 65 -13.23 11.70 -12.51
CA HIS A 65 -14.63 11.32 -12.28
C HIS A 65 -15.49 12.55 -11.99
N ALA A 66 -14.96 13.53 -11.25
CA ALA A 66 -15.62 14.81 -11.06
C ALA A 66 -15.85 15.54 -12.41
N GLU A 67 -14.82 15.66 -13.25
CA GLU A 67 -14.94 16.24 -14.59
C GLU A 67 -15.92 15.46 -15.48
N ARG A 68 -15.93 14.12 -15.40
CA ARG A 68 -16.89 13.32 -16.16
C ARG A 68 -18.31 13.54 -15.69
N PHE A 69 -18.51 13.74 -14.39
CA PHE A 69 -19.82 14.03 -13.81
C PHE A 69 -20.35 15.40 -14.26
N THR A 70 -19.50 16.43 -14.31
CA THR A 70 -19.93 17.75 -14.81
C THR A 70 -20.42 17.69 -16.27
N LEU A 71 -19.83 16.80 -17.08
CA LEU A 71 -20.21 16.59 -18.48
C LEU A 71 -21.44 15.70 -18.68
N SER A 72 -21.50 14.53 -18.02
CA SER A 72 -22.53 13.51 -18.28
C SER A 72 -23.67 13.47 -17.28
N ARG A 73 -23.51 14.12 -16.11
CA ARG A 73 -24.43 14.10 -14.97
C ARG A 73 -25.03 12.72 -14.74
N SER A 74 -24.16 11.74 -14.53
CA SER A 74 -24.54 10.32 -14.43
C SER A 74 -24.32 9.78 -13.03
N ALA A 75 -25.36 9.16 -12.44
CA ALA A 75 -25.29 8.44 -11.18
C ALA A 75 -24.20 7.36 -11.16
N ALA A 76 -23.97 6.68 -12.28
CA ALA A 76 -22.95 5.66 -12.40
C ALA A 76 -21.52 6.22 -12.24
N VAL A 77 -21.29 7.50 -12.54
CA VAL A 77 -19.98 8.16 -12.31
C VAL A 77 -19.78 8.41 -10.82
N VAL A 78 -20.84 8.82 -10.12
CA VAL A 78 -20.85 9.05 -8.67
C VAL A 78 -20.58 7.75 -7.91
N GLU A 79 -21.31 6.68 -8.25
CA GLU A 79 -21.13 5.36 -7.64
C GLU A 79 -19.68 4.86 -7.81
N ARG A 80 -19.13 4.96 -9.03
CA ARG A 80 -17.74 4.58 -9.30
C ARG A 80 -16.73 5.40 -8.50
N ALA A 81 -16.99 6.69 -8.30
CA ALA A 81 -16.13 7.54 -7.49
C ALA A 81 -16.14 7.12 -6.00
N VAL A 82 -17.31 6.77 -5.45
CA VAL A 82 -17.41 6.23 -4.08
C VAL A 82 -16.68 4.90 -3.96
N VAL A 83 -16.86 3.97 -4.91
CA VAL A 83 -16.13 2.69 -4.93
C VAL A 83 -14.61 2.90 -5.01
N LEU A 84 -14.15 3.82 -5.86
CA LEU A 84 -12.74 4.19 -5.97
C LEU A 84 -12.19 4.70 -4.64
N TRP A 85 -12.94 5.58 -3.96
CA TRP A 85 -12.59 6.12 -2.65
C TRP A 85 -12.50 5.03 -1.58
N LYS A 86 -13.49 4.14 -1.48
CA LYS A 86 -13.48 3.01 -0.53
C LYS A 86 -12.28 2.09 -0.75
N ASN A 87 -12.00 1.75 -2.02
CA ASN A 87 -10.87 0.88 -2.37
C ASN A 87 -9.52 1.54 -2.04
N TYR A 88 -9.41 2.84 -2.29
CA TYR A 88 -8.21 3.59 -1.95
C TYR A 88 -7.95 3.58 -0.43
N LEU A 89 -8.95 3.93 0.38
CA LEU A 89 -8.81 3.92 1.84
C LEU A 89 -8.58 2.50 2.38
N SER A 90 -9.23 1.49 1.80
CA SER A 90 -8.99 0.08 2.15
C SER A 90 -7.52 -0.29 1.95
N SER A 91 -6.93 0.13 0.83
CA SER A 91 -5.51 -0.09 0.56
C SER A 91 -4.58 0.77 1.43
N LEU A 92 -5.05 1.91 1.93
CA LEU A 92 -4.26 2.83 2.75
C LEU A 92 -4.15 2.31 4.19
N GLU A 93 -5.28 1.92 4.77
CA GLU A 93 -5.41 1.47 6.17
C GLU A 93 -5.26 -0.06 6.33
N ASN A 94 -5.14 -0.80 5.22
CA ASN A 94 -5.13 -2.26 5.20
C ASN A 94 -6.36 -2.87 5.88
N ASN A 95 -7.51 -2.21 5.71
CA ASN A 95 -8.82 -2.61 6.24
C ASN A 95 -9.81 -2.84 5.07
N ASN A 96 -10.81 -3.71 5.24
CA ASN A 96 -11.81 -3.97 4.20
C ASN A 96 -12.97 -2.98 4.27
N LEU A 97 -12.73 -1.73 3.87
CA LEU A 97 -13.78 -0.70 3.83
C LEU A 97 -14.75 -0.92 2.65
N ALA A 98 -14.35 -1.69 1.64
CA ALA A 98 -15.16 -2.00 0.47
C ALA A 98 -16.48 -2.71 0.83
N SER A 99 -16.50 -3.54 1.87
CA SER A 99 -17.69 -4.26 2.33
C SER A 99 -18.61 -3.42 3.24
N LEU A 100 -18.13 -2.30 3.77
CA LEU A 100 -18.90 -1.49 4.72
C LEU A 100 -19.99 -0.67 4.01
N THR A 101 -21.14 -0.58 4.64
CA THR A 101 -22.24 0.32 4.28
C THR A 101 -21.91 1.77 4.63
N THR A 102 -22.68 2.73 4.09
CA THR A 102 -22.50 4.17 4.41
C THR A 102 -22.54 4.44 5.92
N SER A 103 -23.47 3.84 6.66
CA SER A 103 -23.57 4.03 8.12
C SER A 103 -22.37 3.42 8.86
N GLU A 104 -21.90 2.25 8.44
CA GLU A 104 -20.73 1.61 9.03
C GLU A 104 -19.44 2.38 8.73
N LEU A 105 -19.30 2.96 7.53
CA LEU A 105 -18.19 3.85 7.17
C LEU A 105 -18.15 5.09 8.07
N VAL A 106 -19.29 5.75 8.26
CA VAL A 106 -19.39 6.94 9.11
C VAL A 106 -19.05 6.57 10.56
N ALA A 107 -19.57 5.46 11.08
CA ALA A 107 -19.22 4.97 12.41
C ALA A 107 -17.73 4.60 12.53
N HIS A 108 -17.14 3.99 11.50
CA HIS A 108 -15.71 3.63 11.47
C HIS A 108 -14.82 4.87 11.58
N PHE A 109 -15.20 5.96 10.93
CA PHE A 109 -14.49 7.25 10.98
C PHE A 109 -14.98 8.18 12.08
N GLN A 110 -15.52 7.65 13.19
CA GLN A 110 -15.92 8.41 14.38
C GLN A 110 -16.94 9.52 14.08
N ASP A 111 -17.90 9.24 13.21
CA ASP A 111 -18.93 10.18 12.79
C ASP A 111 -18.37 11.46 12.11
N ASP A 112 -17.24 11.35 11.40
CA ASP A 112 -16.65 12.46 10.63
C ASP A 112 -17.72 13.09 9.72
N GLU A 113 -17.90 14.40 9.94
CA GLU A 113 -18.98 15.13 9.31
C GLU A 113 -18.78 15.31 7.80
N ASP A 114 -17.53 15.42 7.33
CA ASP A 114 -17.23 15.53 5.90
C ASP A 114 -17.59 14.23 5.19
N VAL A 115 -17.24 13.08 5.79
CA VAL A 115 -17.59 11.76 5.26
C VAL A 115 -19.10 11.58 5.22
N ARG A 116 -19.78 11.87 6.33
CA ARG A 116 -21.24 11.71 6.43
C ARG A 116 -21.98 12.57 5.41
N ARG A 117 -21.61 13.85 5.28
CA ARG A 117 -22.25 14.76 4.32
C ARG A 117 -21.95 14.35 2.88
N ALA A 118 -20.70 13.97 2.59
CA ALA A 118 -20.31 13.56 1.25
C ALA A 118 -21.05 12.28 0.81
N LEU A 119 -21.06 11.24 1.64
CA LEU A 119 -21.70 9.98 1.33
C LEU A 119 -23.22 10.15 1.17
N ARG A 120 -23.87 10.92 2.04
CA ARG A 120 -25.30 11.22 1.93
C ARG A 120 -25.65 11.96 0.63
N ALA A 121 -24.82 12.92 0.22
CA ALA A 121 -25.01 13.64 -1.05
C ALA A 121 -24.86 12.68 -2.25
N THR A 122 -23.86 11.80 -2.24
CA THR A 122 -23.70 10.80 -3.30
C THR A 122 -24.83 9.77 -3.32
N ASP A 123 -25.28 9.27 -2.16
CA ASP A 123 -26.39 8.32 -2.06
C ASP A 123 -27.69 8.95 -2.60
N ARG A 124 -27.94 10.23 -2.28
CA ARG A 124 -29.10 10.97 -2.80
C ARG A 124 -29.10 11.05 -4.33
N VAL A 125 -27.94 11.23 -4.96
CA VAL A 125 -27.85 11.28 -6.44
C VAL A 125 -27.97 9.89 -7.07
N VAL A 126 -27.39 8.87 -6.44
CA VAL A 126 -27.47 7.48 -6.92
C VAL A 126 -28.91 6.95 -6.85
N TYR A 127 -29.63 7.24 -5.77
CA TYR A 127 -30.98 6.70 -5.54
C TYR A 127 -32.12 7.66 -5.92
N GLY A 128 -31.88 8.97 -5.95
CA GLY A 128 -32.92 9.99 -6.11
C GLY A 128 -33.12 10.52 -7.53
N ASN A 129 -32.27 10.14 -8.50
CA ASN A 129 -32.33 10.60 -9.90
C ASN A 129 -32.34 12.15 -10.07
N LEU A 130 -31.90 12.91 -9.05
CA LEU A 130 -31.88 14.38 -9.02
C LEU A 130 -30.61 14.97 -9.68
N LEU A 131 -30.33 14.56 -10.91
CA LEU A 131 -29.05 14.85 -11.59
C LEU A 131 -28.91 16.34 -11.99
N SER A 132 -30.00 17.09 -12.05
CA SER A 132 -30.04 18.45 -12.62
C SER A 132 -29.86 19.58 -11.61
N GLU A 133 -30.41 19.44 -10.39
CA GLU A 133 -30.34 20.48 -9.34
C GLU A 133 -29.12 20.31 -8.41
N ASP A 134 -28.63 19.08 -8.22
CA ASP A 134 -27.65 18.76 -7.17
C ASP A 134 -26.18 18.80 -7.65
N ALA A 135 -25.89 19.30 -8.86
CA ALA A 135 -24.53 19.23 -9.42
C ALA A 135 -23.47 19.90 -8.53
N ARG A 136 -23.79 21.07 -7.94
CA ARG A 136 -22.91 21.75 -6.99
C ARG A 136 -22.72 20.96 -5.69
N GLU A 137 -23.75 20.22 -5.27
CA GLU A 137 -23.69 19.41 -4.06
C GLU A 137 -22.80 18.18 -4.27
N VAL A 138 -22.89 17.55 -5.44
CA VAL A 138 -22.01 16.43 -5.83
C VAL A 138 -20.56 16.87 -5.98
N ASP A 139 -20.30 18.01 -6.62
CA ASP A 139 -18.94 18.56 -6.71
C ASP A 139 -18.37 18.82 -5.31
N ALA A 140 -19.17 19.39 -4.41
CA ALA A 140 -18.78 19.60 -3.02
C ALA A 140 -18.58 18.26 -2.28
N ALA A 141 -19.35 17.22 -2.59
CA ALA A 141 -19.16 15.88 -2.04
C ALA A 141 -17.82 15.27 -2.49
N PHE A 142 -17.46 15.37 -3.78
CA PHE A 142 -16.15 14.92 -4.27
C PHE A 142 -14.99 15.66 -3.60
N GLN A 143 -15.12 16.97 -3.38
CA GLN A 143 -14.11 17.74 -2.64
C GLN A 143 -13.99 17.26 -1.19
N ARG A 144 -15.10 17.00 -0.49
CA ARG A 144 -15.06 16.45 0.88
C ARG A 144 -14.39 15.08 0.94
N LEU A 145 -14.74 14.16 0.04
CA LEU A 145 -14.09 12.84 -0.03
C LEU A 145 -12.59 12.96 -0.32
N ARG A 146 -12.21 13.90 -1.19
CA ARG A 146 -10.81 14.20 -1.50
C ARG A 146 -10.07 14.72 -0.27
N THR A 147 -10.57 15.77 0.37
CA THR A 147 -9.93 16.38 1.54
C THR A 147 -9.81 15.36 2.68
N PHE A 148 -10.84 14.55 2.90
CA PHE A 148 -10.78 13.47 3.88
C PHE A 148 -9.67 12.46 3.55
N ALA A 149 -9.58 12.00 2.28
CA ALA A 149 -8.54 11.09 1.85
C ALA A 149 -7.12 11.67 1.97
N GLU A 150 -6.95 12.97 1.71
CA GLU A 150 -5.68 13.70 1.93
C GLU A 150 -5.31 13.77 3.42
N ARG A 151 -6.29 14.00 4.32
CA ARG A 151 -6.08 13.93 5.78
C ARG A 151 -5.63 12.54 6.22
N GLN A 152 -6.34 11.48 5.79
CA GLN A 152 -5.97 10.10 6.13
C GLN A 152 -4.60 9.71 5.60
N PHE A 153 -4.26 10.11 4.37
CA PHE A 153 -2.93 9.86 3.82
C PHE A 153 -1.82 10.51 4.64
N THR A 154 -2.06 11.72 5.14
CA THR A 154 -1.11 12.45 6.00
C THR A 154 -0.91 11.73 7.33
N LEU A 155 -2.00 11.30 7.98
CA LEU A 155 -1.96 10.54 9.23
C LEU A 155 -1.12 9.26 9.07
N VAL A 156 -1.45 8.42 8.07
CA VAL A 156 -0.75 7.15 7.80
C VAL A 156 0.70 7.35 7.31
N SER A 157 1.02 8.53 6.78
CA SER A 157 2.40 8.87 6.38
C SER A 157 3.23 9.46 7.51
N SER A 158 2.59 9.90 8.61
CA SER A 158 3.25 10.44 9.80
C SER A 158 3.54 9.37 10.87
N GLU A 159 2.91 8.21 10.78
CA GLU A 159 3.21 7.00 11.58
C GLU A 159 4.41 6.21 11.02
#